data_AF-A0A7C6KTN0-F1
#
_entry.id   AF-A0A7C6KTN0-F1
#
_cell.length_a   1.000
_cell.length_b   1.000
_cell.length_c   1.000
_cell.angle_alpha   90.00
_cell.angle_beta   90.00
_cell.angle_gamma   90.00
#
_symmetry.space_group_name_H-M   'P 1'
#
loop_
_entity.id
_entity.type
_entity.pdbx_description
1 polymer ?
#
loop_
_entity_poly.entity_id
_entity_poly.type
_entity_poly.pdbx_seq_one_letter_code
_entity_poly.pdbx_strand_id
1 'polypeptide(L)'
;MEGFNEEFFKSILKHLNIDFSRDLNIEEIRYIISKINEYFYTNYEGIGFTNALNEKFEYFSEFHKFWEKHHLEILDPQIDEEKCERVADVLHNIFITTSKAAFYDLYDTASLPPETICKVRYFTANQDFRGSRNIVELFEIYKDNPGIFDKFNINEDPEGFLKNIGVTSLSQNDKRIKYAITASQILIDRNIDPFDLLDYFDNDILQLRNFLIGYRGAGFGNKKTDMFLRDMVVLGVWQNVKNFNKIDVASDINTIKVALRTGILKTKIPLVSSFLDIFCHQYALIDEMNALAWDKVSLISQIHK
;
A
#
# COMPACT_ATOMS: atom_id res chain seq x y z
N MET A 1 5.60 -38.74 -10.14
CA MET A 1 6.05 -37.62 -11.01
C MET A 1 5.48 -37.73 -12.42
N GLU A 2 5.18 -38.92 -12.95
CA GLU A 2 4.60 -39.09 -14.30
C GLU A 2 3.17 -38.53 -14.46
N GLY A 3 2.32 -38.55 -13.42
CA GLY A 3 0.92 -38.14 -13.55
C GLY A 3 0.64 -36.63 -13.67
N PHE A 4 1.44 -35.77 -13.03
CA PHE A 4 1.12 -34.33 -12.94
C PHE A 4 1.35 -33.58 -14.26
N ASN A 5 2.42 -33.92 -14.99
CA ASN A 5 2.73 -33.28 -16.27
C ASN A 5 1.71 -33.66 -17.35
N GLU A 6 1.27 -34.92 -17.38
CA GLU A 6 0.24 -35.36 -18.33
C GLU A 6 -1.09 -34.66 -18.10
N GLU A 7 -1.55 -34.54 -16.85
CA GLU A 7 -2.83 -33.92 -16.54
C GLU A 7 -2.85 -32.43 -16.93
N PHE A 8 -1.74 -31.71 -16.71
CA PHE A 8 -1.62 -30.30 -17.10
C PHE A 8 -1.78 -30.11 -18.61
N PHE A 9 -0.93 -30.74 -19.43
CA PHE A 9 -0.99 -30.54 -20.89
C PHE A 9 -2.27 -31.11 -21.51
N LYS A 10 -2.75 -32.27 -21.02
CA LYS A 10 -4.03 -32.85 -21.47
C LYS A 10 -5.19 -31.91 -21.18
N SER A 11 -5.21 -31.26 -20.00
CA SER A 11 -6.28 -30.32 -19.65
C SER A 11 -6.31 -29.11 -20.58
N ILE A 12 -5.16 -28.56 -20.95
CA ILE A 12 -5.04 -27.44 -21.89
C ILE A 12 -5.57 -27.86 -23.27
N LEU A 13 -5.08 -28.98 -23.80
CA LEU A 13 -5.44 -29.45 -25.13
C LEU A 13 -6.92 -29.76 -25.24
N LYS A 14 -7.48 -30.43 -24.22
CA LYS A 14 -8.91 -30.72 -24.14
C LYS A 14 -9.75 -29.44 -24.09
N HIS A 15 -9.33 -28.42 -23.33
CA HIS A 15 -10.02 -27.14 -23.30
C HIS A 15 -10.02 -26.42 -24.66
N LEU A 16 -8.95 -26.62 -25.44
CA LEU A 16 -8.83 -26.12 -26.81
C LEU A 16 -9.52 -27.00 -27.86
N ASN A 17 -10.25 -28.04 -27.46
CA ASN A 17 -10.86 -29.05 -28.33
C ASN A 17 -9.85 -29.76 -29.26
N ILE A 18 -8.62 -29.92 -28.79
CA ILE A 18 -7.57 -30.69 -29.47
C ILE A 18 -7.54 -32.07 -28.81
N ASP A 19 -8.04 -33.08 -29.51
CA ASP A 19 -7.99 -34.47 -29.07
C ASP A 19 -6.86 -35.22 -29.79
N PHE A 20 -5.99 -35.86 -29.00
CA PHE A 20 -4.93 -36.69 -29.54
C PHE A 20 -5.28 -38.15 -29.29
N SER A 21 -5.12 -38.99 -30.32
CA SER A 21 -5.28 -40.45 -30.19
C SER A 21 -4.22 -41.12 -29.32
N ARG A 22 -3.27 -40.35 -28.78
CA ARG A 22 -2.15 -40.80 -27.94
C ARG A 22 -1.70 -39.67 -27.01
N ASP A 23 -0.94 -40.04 -26.01
CA ASP A 23 -0.28 -39.08 -25.13
C ASP A 23 0.87 -38.35 -25.82
N LEU A 24 1.20 -37.15 -25.32
CA LEU A 24 2.36 -36.38 -25.75
C LEU A 24 3.64 -37.10 -25.32
N ASN A 25 4.61 -37.21 -26.22
CA ASN A 25 5.93 -37.72 -25.87
C ASN A 25 6.82 -36.63 -25.27
N ILE A 26 7.97 -37.03 -24.71
CA ILE A 26 8.86 -36.10 -24.01
C ILE A 26 9.43 -35.00 -24.92
N GLU A 27 9.64 -35.24 -26.21
CA GLU A 27 10.15 -34.23 -27.14
C GLU A 27 9.08 -33.18 -27.46
N GLU A 28 7.81 -33.60 -27.57
CA GLU A 28 6.68 -32.67 -27.74
C GLU A 28 6.51 -31.78 -26.51
N ILE A 29 6.60 -32.36 -25.31
CA ILE A 29 6.55 -31.61 -24.06
C ILE A 29 7.73 -30.63 -23.96
N ARG A 30 8.95 -31.06 -24.31
CA ARG A 30 10.13 -30.18 -24.37
C ARG A 30 9.91 -29.02 -25.32
N TYR A 31 9.36 -29.28 -26.49
CA TYR A 31 9.04 -28.25 -27.47
C TYR A 31 8.04 -27.22 -26.93
N ILE A 32 6.94 -27.67 -26.31
CA ILE A 32 5.94 -26.79 -25.70
C ILE A 32 6.58 -25.93 -24.61
N ILE A 33 7.33 -26.53 -23.68
CA ILE A 33 8.03 -25.81 -22.62
C ILE A 33 9.01 -24.79 -23.20
N SER A 34 9.74 -25.15 -24.27
CA SER A 34 10.66 -24.21 -24.93
C SER A 34 9.94 -22.99 -25.49
N LYS A 35 8.74 -23.16 -26.08
CA LYS A 35 7.93 -22.06 -26.60
C LYS A 35 7.31 -21.19 -25.52
N ILE A 36 6.89 -21.79 -24.41
CA ILE A 36 6.47 -21.03 -23.23
C ILE A 36 7.64 -20.19 -22.73
N ASN A 37 8.82 -20.79 -22.57
CA ASN A 37 9.99 -20.06 -22.08
C ASN A 37 10.44 -18.94 -23.04
N GLU A 38 10.39 -19.19 -24.35
CA GLU A 38 10.67 -18.19 -25.37
C GLU A 38 9.74 -16.97 -25.22
N TYR A 39 8.43 -17.23 -25.09
CA TYR A 39 7.42 -16.19 -24.90
C TYR A 39 7.58 -15.40 -23.60
N PHE A 40 7.90 -16.07 -22.49
CA PHE A 40 8.00 -15.43 -21.18
C PHE A 40 9.33 -14.71 -20.95
N TYR A 41 10.45 -15.22 -21.48
CA TYR A 41 11.79 -14.88 -21.01
C TYR A 41 12.80 -14.51 -22.11
N THR A 42 12.37 -14.39 -23.37
CA THR A 42 13.28 -14.02 -24.48
C THR A 42 12.96 -12.65 -25.04
N ASN A 43 14.01 -11.84 -25.25
CA ASN A 43 13.99 -10.56 -25.96
C ASN A 43 14.62 -10.74 -27.37
N TYR A 44 14.26 -9.88 -28.31
CA TYR A 44 14.83 -9.78 -29.65
C TYR A 44 14.81 -8.33 -30.16
N GLU A 45 15.68 -8.03 -31.13
CA GLU A 45 15.76 -6.70 -31.73
C GLU A 45 14.41 -6.26 -32.34
N GLY A 46 13.89 -5.12 -31.87
CA GLY A 46 12.63 -4.57 -32.37
C GLY A 46 11.37 -5.04 -31.62
N ILE A 47 11.51 -5.69 -30.46
CA ILE A 47 10.36 -6.11 -29.62
C ILE A 47 9.46 -4.93 -29.20
N GLY A 48 10.04 -3.73 -29.10
CA GLY A 48 9.36 -2.49 -28.75
C GLY A 48 9.72 -2.00 -27.35
N PHE A 49 8.99 -0.99 -26.87
CA PHE A 49 9.30 -0.32 -25.62
C PHE A 49 8.06 -0.08 -24.76
N THR A 50 8.28 -0.05 -23.45
CA THR A 50 7.34 0.40 -22.42
C THR A 50 7.91 1.64 -21.71
N ASN A 51 7.05 2.36 -20.98
CA ASN A 51 7.46 3.51 -20.17
C ASN A 51 7.31 3.16 -18.69
N ALA A 52 8.39 3.28 -17.92
CA ALA A 52 8.37 3.14 -16.48
C ALA A 52 9.27 4.21 -15.85
N LEU A 53 8.94 4.72 -14.66
CA LEU A 53 9.79 5.69 -13.94
C LEU A 53 10.16 6.96 -14.76
N ASN A 54 9.29 7.40 -15.68
CA ASN A 54 9.54 8.49 -16.64
C ASN A 54 10.68 8.22 -17.64
N GLU A 55 11.06 6.96 -17.79
CA GLU A 55 12.07 6.50 -18.75
C GLU A 55 11.46 5.45 -19.67
N LYS A 56 12.09 5.30 -20.84
CA LYS A 56 11.68 4.35 -21.86
C LYS A 56 12.57 3.12 -21.78
N PHE A 57 11.95 1.96 -21.58
CA PHE A 57 12.64 0.67 -21.46
C PHE A 57 12.21 -0.26 -22.59
N GLU A 58 13.13 -1.07 -23.09
CA GLU A 58 12.78 -2.14 -24.01
C GLU A 58 11.98 -3.22 -23.27
N TYR A 59 11.02 -3.86 -23.95
CA TYR A 59 10.36 -5.02 -23.38
C TYR A 59 11.36 -6.15 -23.15
N PHE A 60 11.27 -6.84 -22.02
CA PHE A 60 12.11 -8.01 -21.75
C PHE A 60 11.57 -9.30 -22.39
N SER A 61 10.29 -9.33 -22.79
CA SER A 61 9.65 -10.47 -23.47
C SER A 61 8.33 -10.11 -24.14
N GLU A 62 7.87 -10.96 -25.06
CA GLU A 62 6.55 -10.81 -25.69
C GLU A 62 5.41 -11.01 -24.69
N PHE A 63 5.61 -11.83 -23.66
CA PHE A 63 4.68 -11.90 -22.53
C PHE A 63 4.51 -10.54 -21.86
N HIS A 64 5.59 -9.81 -21.56
CA HIS A 64 5.49 -8.50 -20.90
C HIS A 64 4.60 -7.54 -21.69
N LYS A 65 4.83 -7.46 -23.00
CA LYS A 65 4.09 -6.61 -23.92
C LYS A 65 2.63 -7.02 -24.05
N PHE A 66 2.36 -8.31 -24.17
CA PHE A 66 1.00 -8.84 -24.17
C PHE A 66 0.28 -8.56 -22.85
N TRP A 67 0.98 -8.75 -21.73
CA TRP A 67 0.43 -8.57 -20.40
C TRP A 67 0.12 -7.11 -20.09
N GLU A 68 1.02 -6.17 -20.40
CA GLU A 68 0.76 -4.73 -20.32
C GLU A 68 -0.56 -4.37 -21.02
N LYS A 69 -0.81 -4.95 -22.19
CA LYS A 69 -2.01 -4.68 -22.98
C LYS A 69 -3.29 -5.37 -22.48
N HIS A 70 -3.20 -6.60 -21.96
CA HIS A 70 -4.38 -7.47 -21.78
C HIS A 70 -4.66 -7.87 -20.32
N HIS A 71 -3.80 -7.55 -19.36
CA HIS A 71 -3.97 -7.96 -17.96
C HIS A 71 -5.34 -7.58 -17.37
N LEU A 72 -5.88 -6.40 -17.71
CA LEU A 72 -7.22 -5.97 -17.28
C LEU A 72 -8.32 -6.94 -17.72
N GLU A 73 -8.32 -7.32 -19.00
CA GLU A 73 -9.31 -8.21 -19.61
C GLU A 73 -9.18 -9.65 -19.10
N ILE A 74 -7.95 -10.10 -18.88
CA ILE A 74 -7.64 -11.47 -18.44
C ILE A 74 -7.99 -11.67 -16.96
N LEU A 75 -7.57 -10.71 -16.12
CA LEU A 75 -7.81 -10.79 -14.68
C LEU A 75 -9.25 -10.48 -14.33
N ASP A 76 -9.85 -9.50 -15.04
CA ASP A 76 -11.22 -9.02 -14.87
C ASP A 76 -11.63 -8.97 -13.38
N PRO A 77 -10.96 -8.09 -12.59
CA PRO A 77 -11.22 -7.99 -11.17
C PRO A 77 -12.62 -7.43 -10.93
N GLN A 78 -13.37 -8.08 -10.05
CA GLN A 78 -14.75 -7.72 -9.72
C GLN A 78 -14.92 -7.57 -8.21
N ILE A 79 -15.63 -6.53 -7.80
CA ILE A 79 -16.03 -6.31 -6.40
C ILE A 79 -17.37 -7.00 -6.18
N ASP A 80 -17.43 -7.90 -5.21
CA ASP A 80 -18.66 -8.61 -4.85
C ASP A 80 -19.42 -7.85 -3.76
N GLU A 81 -20.52 -7.20 -4.15
CA GLU A 81 -21.27 -6.32 -3.25
C GLU A 81 -21.89 -7.07 -2.07
N GLU A 82 -22.46 -8.24 -2.31
CA GLU A 82 -23.07 -9.07 -1.25
C GLU A 82 -22.01 -9.51 -0.23
N LYS A 83 -20.80 -9.85 -0.71
CA LYS A 83 -19.68 -10.14 0.19
C LYS A 83 -19.22 -8.90 0.95
N CYS A 84 -19.16 -7.73 0.31
CA CYS A 84 -18.84 -6.48 0.99
C CYS A 84 -19.81 -6.20 2.14
N GLU A 85 -21.12 -6.35 1.91
CA GLU A 85 -22.16 -6.18 2.95
C GLU A 85 -21.95 -7.15 4.11
N ARG A 86 -21.77 -8.44 3.81
CA ARG A 86 -21.54 -9.45 4.85
C ARG A 86 -20.29 -9.20 5.68
N VAL A 87 -19.21 -8.75 5.05
CA VAL A 87 -17.98 -8.38 5.77
C VAL A 87 -18.22 -7.13 6.60
N ALA A 88 -18.92 -6.12 6.05
CA ALA A 88 -19.27 -4.90 6.76
C ALA A 88 -20.12 -5.19 8.01
N ASP A 89 -21.12 -6.08 7.92
CA ASP A 89 -21.95 -6.50 9.06
C ASP A 89 -21.10 -7.16 10.15
N VAL A 90 -20.18 -8.05 9.78
CA VAL A 90 -19.26 -8.69 10.74
C VAL A 90 -18.39 -7.65 11.43
N LEU A 91 -17.80 -6.71 10.67
CA LEU A 91 -16.96 -5.65 11.23
C LEU A 91 -17.78 -4.71 12.14
N HIS A 92 -18.98 -4.32 11.72
CA HIS A 92 -19.88 -3.50 12.52
C HIS A 92 -20.27 -4.20 13.82
N ASN A 93 -20.58 -5.50 13.77
CA ASN A 93 -20.86 -6.29 14.96
C ASN A 93 -19.65 -6.35 15.91
N ILE A 94 -18.43 -6.51 15.39
CA ILE A 94 -17.21 -6.46 16.21
C ILE A 94 -17.07 -5.06 16.84
N PHE A 95 -17.31 -3.99 16.07
CA PHE A 95 -17.22 -2.62 16.55
C PHE A 95 -18.18 -2.37 17.72
N ILE A 96 -19.44 -2.81 17.61
CA ILE A 96 -20.43 -2.67 18.69
C ILE A 96 -20.07 -3.55 19.88
N THR A 97 -19.79 -4.84 19.66
CA THR A 97 -19.56 -5.80 20.74
C THR A 97 -18.29 -5.54 21.54
N THR A 98 -17.26 -4.97 20.91
CA THR A 98 -16.01 -4.58 21.58
C THR A 98 -16.04 -3.16 22.14
N SER A 99 -17.19 -2.46 22.08
CA SER A 99 -17.28 -1.04 22.43
C SER A 99 -16.19 -0.22 21.73
N LYS A 100 -15.97 -0.52 20.45
CA LYS A 100 -14.95 0.05 19.56
C LYS A 100 -13.50 -0.35 19.85
N ALA A 101 -13.19 -1.00 20.98
CA ALA A 101 -11.82 -1.33 21.40
C ALA A 101 -11.01 -2.00 20.28
N ALA A 102 -11.54 -3.03 19.61
CA ALA A 102 -10.80 -3.75 18.56
C ALA A 102 -10.36 -2.89 17.36
N PHE A 103 -10.97 -1.72 17.16
CA PHE A 103 -10.62 -0.78 16.09
C PHE A 103 -9.77 0.39 16.59
N TYR A 104 -9.81 0.70 17.89
CA TYR A 104 -9.14 1.86 18.48
C TYR A 104 -8.07 1.52 19.52
N ASP A 105 -7.83 0.24 19.84
CA ASP A 105 -6.79 -0.17 20.78
C ASP A 105 -5.38 0.23 20.30
N LEU A 106 -5.18 0.32 18.98
CA LEU A 106 -3.95 0.84 18.37
C LEU A 106 -3.88 2.37 18.33
N TYR A 107 -4.96 3.04 18.74
CA TYR A 107 -5.16 4.48 18.72
C TYR A 107 -5.14 5.10 20.12
N ASP A 108 -4.62 4.38 21.13
CA ASP A 108 -4.37 4.95 22.46
C ASP A 108 -3.48 6.20 22.33
N THR A 109 -4.06 7.34 22.71
CA THR A 109 -3.42 8.66 22.65
C THR A 109 -2.60 8.96 23.89
N ALA A 110 -2.56 8.05 24.86
CA ALA A 110 -1.96 8.23 26.17
C ALA A 110 -2.46 9.51 26.88
N SER A 111 -3.72 9.91 26.59
CA SER A 111 -4.38 11.15 27.03
C SER A 111 -3.65 12.44 26.62
N LEU A 112 -2.86 12.41 25.55
CA LEU A 112 -2.17 13.59 25.04
C LEU A 112 -3.12 14.52 24.26
N PRO A 113 -2.84 15.83 24.24
CA PRO A 113 -3.65 16.78 23.49
C PRO A 113 -3.44 16.61 21.96
N PRO A 114 -4.43 17.01 21.13
CA PRO A 114 -4.38 16.91 19.67
C PRO A 114 -3.07 17.40 19.03
N GLU A 115 -2.57 18.53 19.49
CA GLU A 115 -1.36 19.19 18.97
C GLU A 115 -0.13 18.30 19.18
N THR A 116 -0.05 17.65 20.35
CA THR A 116 1.04 16.71 20.67
C THR A 116 0.90 15.43 19.85
N ILE A 117 -0.30 14.87 19.74
CA ILE A 117 -0.56 13.68 18.92
C ILE A 117 -0.09 13.93 17.48
N CYS A 118 -0.50 15.07 16.91
CA CYS A 118 -0.13 15.47 15.56
C CYS A 118 1.39 15.62 15.41
N LYS A 119 2.04 16.27 16.39
CA LYS A 119 3.49 16.50 16.38
C LYS A 119 4.28 15.19 16.37
N VAL A 120 3.97 14.28 17.29
CA VAL A 120 4.66 12.98 17.37
C VAL A 120 4.38 12.16 16.11
N ARG A 121 3.12 12.08 15.65
CA ARG A 121 2.74 11.32 14.45
C ARG A 121 3.38 11.87 13.18
N TYR A 122 3.45 13.18 13.01
CA TYR A 122 4.08 13.81 11.83
C TYR A 122 5.55 13.40 11.70
N PHE A 123 6.33 13.50 12.78
CA PHE A 123 7.75 13.18 12.75
C PHE A 123 8.06 11.68 12.76
N THR A 124 7.13 10.82 13.17
CA THR A 124 7.36 9.37 13.21
C THR A 124 6.73 8.60 12.04
N ALA A 125 5.65 9.09 11.43
CA ALA A 125 4.99 8.40 10.32
C ALA A 125 5.92 8.19 9.12
N ASN A 126 6.79 9.16 8.82
CA ASN A 126 7.79 8.99 7.76
C ASN A 126 9.00 8.13 8.19
N GLN A 127 9.19 7.91 9.49
CA GLN A 127 10.25 7.07 10.08
C GLN A 127 9.81 5.63 10.36
N ASP A 128 8.52 5.32 10.34
CA ASP A 128 8.10 3.94 10.50
C ASP A 128 8.26 3.17 9.17
N PHE A 129 9.29 2.34 9.11
CA PHE A 129 9.46 1.41 8.01
C PHE A 129 9.03 0.04 8.52
N ARG A 130 7.91 -0.47 7.97
CA ARG A 130 7.26 -1.77 8.26
C ARG A 130 6.21 -1.78 9.38
N GLY A 131 5.80 -0.63 9.92
CA GLY A 131 4.70 -0.58 10.90
C GLY A 131 5.08 -1.20 12.24
N SER A 132 6.35 -1.11 12.61
CA SER A 132 6.91 -1.86 13.74
C SER A 132 6.97 -1.05 15.02
N ARG A 133 6.57 0.23 15.00
CA ARG A 133 6.68 1.11 16.16
C ARG A 133 5.36 1.17 16.92
N ASN A 134 5.47 0.96 18.23
CA ASN A 134 4.37 1.22 19.15
C ASN A 134 4.24 2.73 19.35
N ILE A 135 3.08 3.29 18.99
CA ILE A 135 2.84 4.73 19.13
C ILE A 135 2.84 5.18 20.60
N VAL A 136 2.37 4.33 21.51
CA VAL A 136 2.33 4.66 22.95
C VAL A 136 3.74 4.87 23.49
N GLU A 137 4.70 4.05 23.08
CA GLU A 137 6.12 4.25 23.46
C GLU A 137 6.65 5.60 22.96
N LEU A 138 6.26 6.03 21.76
CA LEU A 138 6.66 7.33 21.21
C LEU A 138 6.01 8.49 21.97
N PHE A 139 4.78 8.32 22.44
CA PHE A 139 4.10 9.28 23.31
C PHE A 139 4.77 9.38 24.68
N GLU A 140 5.22 8.27 25.28
CA GLU A 140 5.99 8.31 26.52
C GLU A 140 7.36 8.99 26.33
N ILE A 141 8.07 8.73 25.23
CA ILE A 141 9.31 9.46 24.89
C ILE A 141 9.06 10.97 24.81
N TYR A 142 7.94 11.39 24.21
CA TYR A 142 7.57 12.80 24.17
C TYR A 142 7.29 13.36 25.57
N LYS A 143 6.55 12.63 26.42
CA LYS A 143 6.25 13.07 27.80
C LYS A 143 7.52 13.27 28.63
N ASP A 144 8.49 12.38 28.45
CA ASP A 144 9.79 12.47 29.13
C ASP A 144 10.61 13.67 28.65
N ASN A 145 10.64 13.92 27.34
CA ASN A 145 11.35 15.08 26.78
C ASN A 145 10.68 15.60 25.49
N PRO A 146 9.81 16.62 25.60
CA PRO A 146 9.11 17.22 24.46
C PRO A 146 10.06 17.81 23.40
N GLY A 147 11.27 18.23 23.82
CA GLY A 147 12.27 18.83 22.94
C GLY A 147 12.81 17.86 21.87
N ILE A 148 12.65 16.55 22.06
CA ILE A 148 13.00 15.54 21.05
C ILE A 148 12.19 15.75 19.76
N PHE A 149 10.95 16.22 19.90
CA PHE A 149 10.02 16.44 18.78
C PHE A 149 9.91 17.90 18.35
N ASP A 150 10.86 18.75 18.77
CA ASP A 150 10.92 20.12 18.30
C ASP A 150 11.54 20.19 16.89
N LYS A 151 10.90 20.96 16.00
CA LYS A 151 11.31 21.05 14.59
C LYS A 151 12.72 21.61 14.42
N PHE A 152 13.13 22.57 15.24
CA PHE A 152 14.49 23.14 15.18
C PHE A 152 15.50 22.14 15.71
N ASN A 153 15.24 21.53 16.87
CA ASN A 153 16.13 20.50 17.43
C ASN A 153 16.31 19.31 16.47
N ILE A 154 15.25 18.84 15.82
CA ILE A 154 15.34 17.74 14.83
C ILE A 154 16.14 18.18 13.60
N ASN A 155 16.02 19.44 13.16
CA ASN A 155 16.76 19.94 12.02
C ASN A 155 18.27 20.06 12.32
N GLU A 156 18.62 20.46 13.55
CA GLU A 156 20.00 20.60 14.03
C GLU A 156 20.65 19.24 14.39
N ASP A 157 19.94 18.35 15.07
CA ASP A 157 20.40 17.02 15.47
C ASP A 157 19.41 15.89 15.07
N PRO A 158 19.31 15.58 13.77
CA PRO A 158 18.42 14.52 13.28
C PRO A 158 18.86 13.14 13.77
N GLU A 159 20.15 12.89 14.00
CA GLU A 159 20.65 11.60 14.48
C GLU A 159 20.26 11.36 15.94
N GLY A 160 20.36 12.38 16.79
CA GLY A 160 19.86 12.35 18.16
C GLY A 160 18.36 12.05 18.20
N PHE A 161 17.57 12.71 17.36
CA PHE A 161 16.15 12.39 17.21
C PHE A 161 15.92 10.90 16.87
N LEU A 162 16.58 10.39 15.82
CA LEU A 162 16.43 8.99 15.39
C LEU A 162 16.87 7.99 16.46
N LYS A 163 17.91 8.33 17.23
CA LYS A 163 18.37 7.52 18.37
C LYS A 163 17.32 7.47 19.46
N ASN A 164 16.73 8.61 19.82
CA ASN A 164 15.72 8.71 20.86
C ASN A 164 14.44 7.96 20.52
N ILE A 165 13.99 7.98 19.25
CA ILE A 165 12.84 7.19 18.81
C ILE A 165 13.18 5.71 18.53
N GLY A 166 14.42 5.29 18.75
CA GLY A 166 14.86 3.90 18.69
C GLY A 166 14.88 3.29 17.29
N VAL A 167 15.24 4.08 16.25
CA VAL A 167 15.28 3.59 14.85
C VAL A 167 16.68 3.46 14.26
N THR A 168 17.73 3.80 15.01
CA THR A 168 19.13 3.76 14.53
C THR A 168 19.67 2.36 14.25
N SER A 169 19.11 1.32 14.90
CA SER A 169 19.44 -0.09 14.64
C SER A 169 18.75 -0.65 13.39
N LEU A 170 17.88 0.12 12.75
CA LEU A 170 17.14 -0.29 11.55
C LEU A 170 17.92 0.13 10.29
N SER A 171 17.60 -0.50 9.15
CA SER A 171 18.24 -0.15 7.88
C SER A 171 17.79 1.23 7.35
N GLN A 172 18.52 1.74 6.34
CA GLN A 172 18.24 2.99 5.61
C GLN A 172 18.49 4.30 6.41
N ASN A 173 19.48 4.31 7.30
CA ASN A 173 19.78 5.47 8.17
C ASN A 173 19.99 6.79 7.40
N ASP A 174 20.73 6.78 6.28
CA ASP A 174 20.93 8.00 5.47
C ASP A 174 19.60 8.62 4.99
N LYS A 175 18.62 7.77 4.64
CA LYS A 175 17.29 8.24 4.21
C LYS A 175 16.50 8.79 5.39
N ARG A 176 16.56 8.13 6.55
CA ARG A 176 15.87 8.55 7.78
C ARG A 176 16.31 9.94 8.23
N ILE A 177 17.62 10.19 8.21
CA ILE A 177 18.22 11.49 8.51
C ILE A 177 17.67 12.55 7.56
N LYS A 178 17.72 12.28 6.25
CA LYS A 178 17.17 13.19 5.24
C LYS A 178 15.68 13.48 5.46
N TYR A 179 14.89 12.46 5.82
CA TYR A 179 13.45 12.60 6.07
C TYR A 179 13.18 13.49 7.29
N ALA A 180 13.94 13.31 8.38
CA ALA A 180 13.81 14.12 9.58
C ALA A 180 14.12 15.60 9.31
N ILE A 181 15.28 15.88 8.69
CA ILE A 181 15.69 17.25 8.31
C ILE A 181 14.62 17.90 7.42
N THR A 182 14.22 17.21 6.36
CA THR A 182 13.30 17.76 5.35
C THR A 182 11.91 18.00 5.95
N ALA A 183 11.41 17.07 6.76
CA ALA A 183 10.11 17.21 7.42
C ALA A 183 10.09 18.39 8.41
N SER A 184 11.19 18.61 9.15
CA SER A 184 11.34 19.80 9.99
C SER A 184 11.41 21.09 9.17
N GLN A 185 12.17 21.08 8.07
CA GLN A 185 12.33 22.27 7.23
C GLN A 185 11.01 22.74 6.63
N ILE A 186 10.11 21.82 6.25
CA ILE A 186 8.76 22.15 5.76
C ILE A 186 8.02 23.08 6.74
N LEU A 187 8.13 22.78 8.04
CA LEU A 187 7.45 23.50 9.12
C LEU A 187 8.16 24.81 9.46
N ILE A 188 9.50 24.78 9.49
CA ILE A 188 10.35 25.97 9.74
C ILE A 188 10.12 27.02 8.66
N ASP A 189 10.18 26.64 7.38
CA ASP A 189 10.04 27.56 6.24
C ASP A 189 8.68 28.25 6.20
N ARG A 190 7.65 27.57 6.70
CA ARG A 190 6.27 28.08 6.77
C ARG A 190 5.95 28.77 8.08
N ASN A 191 6.85 28.69 9.06
CA ASN A 191 6.63 29.17 10.42
C ASN A 191 5.34 28.60 11.05
N ILE A 192 5.14 27.29 10.91
CA ILE A 192 3.96 26.58 11.44
C ILE A 192 4.39 25.36 12.27
N ASP A 193 3.50 24.84 13.09
CA ASP A 193 3.64 23.53 13.73
C ASP A 193 2.86 22.45 12.96
N PRO A 194 3.12 21.15 13.22
CA PRO A 194 2.43 20.07 12.53
C PRO A 194 0.91 20.16 12.60
N PHE A 195 0.37 20.62 13.72
CA PHE A 195 -1.07 20.74 13.93
C PHE A 195 -1.71 21.77 12.98
N ASP A 196 -0.98 22.84 12.64
CA ASP A 196 -1.45 23.92 11.78
C ASP A 196 -1.43 23.54 10.30
N LEU A 197 -0.83 22.39 9.93
CA LEU A 197 -0.71 21.97 8.52
C LEU A 197 -2.05 21.96 7.82
N LEU A 198 -3.09 21.40 8.45
CA LEU A 198 -4.40 21.33 7.79
C LEU A 198 -5.00 22.71 7.55
N ASP A 199 -4.90 23.62 8.52
CA ASP A 199 -5.42 24.98 8.40
C ASP A 199 -4.63 25.79 7.36
N TYR A 200 -3.31 25.59 7.30
CA TYR A 200 -2.44 26.18 6.28
C TYR A 200 -2.86 25.82 4.84
N PHE A 201 -3.54 24.69 4.65
CA PHE A 201 -4.12 24.26 3.37
C PHE A 201 -5.65 24.42 3.32
N ASP A 202 -6.20 25.45 3.98
CA ASP A 202 -7.63 25.82 3.95
C ASP A 202 -8.58 24.69 4.38
N ASN A 203 -8.12 23.84 5.30
CA ASN A 203 -8.79 22.62 5.74
C ASN A 203 -9.05 21.60 4.61
N ASP A 204 -8.29 21.68 3.52
CA ASP A 204 -8.33 20.76 2.38
C ASP A 204 -7.24 19.69 2.49
N ILE A 205 -7.64 18.51 2.95
CA ILE A 205 -6.73 17.39 3.17
C ILE A 205 -6.11 16.86 1.88
N LEU A 206 -6.76 17.06 0.72
CA LEU A 206 -6.23 16.61 -0.57
C LEU A 206 -5.08 17.52 -1.03
N GLN A 207 -5.17 18.82 -0.75
CA GLN A 207 -4.06 19.75 -1.01
C GLN A 207 -2.85 19.41 -0.13
N LEU A 208 -3.08 19.19 1.17
CA LEU A 208 -2.04 18.76 2.09
C LEU A 208 -1.42 17.42 1.66
N ARG A 209 -2.24 16.44 1.26
CA ARG A 209 -1.78 15.14 0.74
C ARG A 209 -0.84 15.31 -0.45
N ASN A 210 -1.29 16.03 -1.48
CA ASN A 210 -0.51 16.25 -2.70
C ASN A 210 0.78 17.02 -2.41
N PHE A 211 0.73 17.98 -1.49
CA PHE A 211 1.90 18.70 -1.03
C PHE A 211 2.92 17.77 -0.37
N LEU A 212 2.52 16.95 0.61
CA LEU A 212 3.42 16.04 1.32
C LEU A 212 4.04 14.99 0.38
N ILE A 213 3.25 14.43 -0.55
CA ILE A 213 3.72 13.46 -1.55
C ILE A 213 4.69 14.12 -2.54
N GLY A 214 4.39 15.36 -2.97
CA GLY A 214 5.22 16.11 -3.90
C GLY A 214 6.55 16.57 -3.31
N TYR A 215 6.65 16.70 -1.98
CA TYR A 215 7.84 17.21 -1.31
C TYR A 215 8.94 16.15 -1.19
N ARG A 216 9.77 16.07 -2.23
CA ARG A 216 10.87 15.09 -2.33
C ARG A 216 11.79 15.16 -1.13
N GLY A 217 12.05 14.01 -0.53
CA GLY A 217 12.98 13.89 0.59
C GLY A 217 12.34 13.99 1.97
N ALA A 218 11.03 14.23 2.09
CA ALA A 218 10.33 14.22 3.38
C ALA A 218 9.86 12.80 3.82
N GLY A 219 9.97 11.80 2.93
CA GLY A 219 9.62 10.41 3.26
C GLY A 219 8.11 10.10 3.29
N PHE A 220 7.28 11.06 2.91
CA PHE A 220 5.83 10.92 2.76
C PHE A 220 5.48 10.39 1.37
N GLY A 221 5.55 9.06 1.18
CA GLY A 221 4.95 8.41 0.00
C GLY A 221 3.45 8.18 0.21
N ASN A 222 2.70 7.91 -0.87
CA ASN A 222 1.22 7.72 -0.88
C ASN A 222 0.69 7.05 0.39
N LYS A 223 1.11 5.80 0.65
CA LYS A 223 0.67 5.02 1.82
C LYS A 223 0.90 5.73 3.16
N LYS A 224 2.10 6.26 3.39
CA LYS A 224 2.47 6.89 4.68
C LYS A 224 1.70 8.19 4.88
N THR A 225 1.53 8.95 3.81
CA THR A 225 0.73 10.17 3.82
C THR A 225 -0.71 9.85 4.15
N ASP A 226 -1.32 8.88 3.46
CA ASP A 226 -2.72 8.51 3.69
C ASP A 226 -2.96 7.97 5.11
N MET A 227 -2.04 7.15 5.63
CA MET A 227 -2.09 6.70 7.02
C MET A 227 -2.01 7.87 8.01
N PHE A 228 -1.03 8.77 7.86
CA PHE A 228 -0.88 9.92 8.75
C PHE A 228 -2.13 10.81 8.72
N LEU A 229 -2.60 11.18 7.53
CA LEU A 229 -3.75 12.06 7.35
C LEU A 229 -5.04 11.43 7.90
N ARG A 230 -5.24 10.12 7.67
CA ARG A 230 -6.36 9.38 8.23
C ARG A 230 -6.30 9.30 9.75
N ASP A 231 -5.14 9.02 10.32
CA ASP A 231 -4.97 8.99 11.78
C ASP A 231 -5.40 10.32 12.41
N MET A 232 -5.03 11.47 11.81
CA MET A 232 -5.41 12.78 12.36
C MET A 232 -6.92 13.03 12.35
N VAL A 233 -7.63 12.57 11.33
CA VAL A 233 -9.09 12.71 11.25
C VAL A 233 -9.78 11.70 12.18
N VAL A 234 -9.37 10.43 12.15
CA VAL A 234 -10.00 9.35 12.93
C VAL A 234 -9.79 9.54 14.43
N LEU A 235 -8.65 10.10 14.85
CA LEU A 235 -8.38 10.46 16.25
C LEU A 235 -9.09 11.75 16.70
N GLY A 236 -9.78 12.45 15.80
CA GLY A 236 -10.42 13.73 16.10
C GLY A 236 -9.42 14.86 16.36
N VAL A 237 -8.14 14.68 15.99
CA VAL A 237 -7.10 15.71 16.08
C VAL A 237 -7.44 16.88 15.17
N TRP A 238 -7.79 16.56 13.93
CA TRP A 238 -8.29 17.53 12.96
C TRP A 238 -9.79 17.37 12.77
N GLN A 239 -10.49 18.50 12.79
CA GLN A 239 -11.95 18.59 12.65
C GLN A 239 -12.29 19.46 11.44
N ASN A 240 -13.54 19.36 10.95
CA ASN A 240 -14.04 20.14 9.81
C ASN A 240 -13.22 19.96 8.50
N VAL A 241 -12.74 18.74 8.27
CA VAL A 241 -11.86 18.40 7.17
C VAL A 241 -12.62 18.26 5.84
N LYS A 242 -12.19 18.98 4.80
CA LYS A 242 -12.71 18.85 3.44
C LYS A 242 -12.01 17.70 2.72
N ASN A 243 -12.72 17.05 1.79
CA ASN A 243 -12.18 16.00 0.89
C ASN A 243 -11.61 14.74 1.59
N PHE A 244 -11.99 14.45 2.83
CA PHE A 244 -11.51 13.24 3.54
C PHE A 244 -11.84 11.93 2.81
N ASN A 245 -12.96 11.88 2.09
CA ASN A 245 -13.34 10.76 1.24
C ASN A 245 -12.41 10.52 0.03
N LYS A 246 -11.39 11.35 -0.17
CA LYS A 246 -10.34 11.21 -1.19
C LYS A 246 -9.03 10.67 -0.62
N ILE A 247 -8.98 10.40 0.69
CA ILE A 247 -7.85 9.72 1.33
C ILE A 247 -8.14 8.24 1.28
N ASP A 248 -7.28 7.46 0.62
CA ASP A 248 -7.50 6.03 0.43
C ASP A 248 -7.37 5.27 1.76
N VAL A 249 -8.00 4.10 1.85
CA VAL A 249 -7.61 3.09 2.84
C VAL A 249 -6.30 2.48 2.36
N ALA A 250 -5.28 2.48 3.22
CA ALA A 250 -3.95 1.97 2.86
C ALA A 250 -4.02 0.51 2.42
N SER A 251 -3.92 0.28 1.10
CA SER A 251 -3.83 -1.06 0.53
C SER A 251 -2.40 -1.60 0.70
N ASP A 252 -2.32 -2.85 1.14
CA ASP A 252 -1.09 -3.63 1.11
C ASP A 252 -1.37 -5.11 0.89
N ILE A 253 -0.29 -5.88 0.74
CA ILE A 253 -0.34 -7.32 0.45
C ILE A 253 -1.21 -8.10 1.45
N ASN A 254 -1.31 -7.68 2.72
CA ASN A 254 -2.16 -8.35 3.69
C ASN A 254 -3.62 -8.01 3.47
N THR A 255 -3.94 -6.74 3.23
CA THR A 255 -5.32 -6.33 2.90
C THR A 255 -5.81 -6.98 1.61
N ILE A 256 -4.96 -7.08 0.57
CA ILE A 256 -5.24 -7.79 -0.69
C ILE A 256 -5.53 -9.27 -0.41
N LYS A 257 -4.70 -9.95 0.39
CA LYS A 257 -4.93 -11.35 0.77
C LYS A 257 -6.27 -11.53 1.49
N VAL A 258 -6.62 -10.63 2.40
CA VAL A 258 -7.91 -10.69 3.10
C VAL A 258 -9.06 -10.44 2.12
N ALA A 259 -8.94 -9.48 1.21
CA ALA A 259 -9.97 -9.19 0.22
C ALA A 259 -10.26 -10.39 -0.70
N LEU A 260 -9.20 -11.04 -1.20
CA LEU A 260 -9.31 -12.24 -2.03
C LEU A 260 -9.88 -13.44 -1.25
N ARG A 261 -9.48 -13.63 0.02
CA ARG A 261 -9.97 -14.74 0.87
C ARG A 261 -11.42 -14.58 1.31
N THR A 262 -11.81 -13.36 1.63
CA THR A 262 -13.21 -13.04 1.98
C THR A 262 -14.10 -13.05 0.74
N GLY A 263 -13.51 -12.86 -0.43
CA GLY A 263 -14.19 -12.83 -1.72
C GLY A 263 -14.87 -11.49 -2.01
N ILE A 264 -14.55 -10.43 -1.26
CA ILE A 264 -14.98 -9.06 -1.62
C ILE A 264 -14.32 -8.60 -2.91
N LEU A 265 -13.14 -9.14 -3.23
CA LEU A 265 -12.46 -8.99 -4.50
C LEU A 265 -12.26 -10.37 -5.14
N LYS A 266 -12.62 -10.50 -6.41
CA LYS A 266 -12.48 -11.74 -7.20
C LYS A 266 -11.83 -11.44 -8.54
N THR A 267 -11.19 -12.46 -9.12
CA THR A 267 -10.63 -12.42 -10.48
C THR A 267 -11.12 -13.63 -11.27
N LYS A 268 -11.12 -13.56 -12.61
CA LYS A 268 -11.54 -14.67 -13.48
C LYS A 268 -10.58 -15.85 -13.46
N ILE A 269 -9.30 -15.59 -13.21
CA ILE A 269 -8.26 -16.61 -13.06
C ILE A 269 -7.50 -16.41 -11.74
N PRO A 270 -6.84 -17.44 -11.19
CA PRO A 270 -5.88 -17.25 -10.10
C PRO A 270 -4.81 -16.23 -10.48
N LEU A 271 -4.39 -15.40 -9.52
CA LEU A 271 -3.34 -14.41 -9.74
C LEU A 271 -2.01 -15.09 -10.07
N VAL A 272 -1.27 -14.49 -10.99
CA VAL A 272 0.04 -14.98 -11.42
C VAL A 272 1.08 -14.56 -10.38
N SER A 273 1.85 -15.51 -9.84
CA SER A 273 2.90 -15.23 -8.84
C SER A 273 4.30 -15.16 -9.46
N SER A 274 4.43 -14.81 -10.73
CA SER A 274 5.74 -14.74 -11.40
C SER A 274 6.43 -13.41 -11.11
N PHE A 275 7.75 -13.41 -10.97
CA PHE A 275 8.54 -12.18 -10.78
C PHE A 275 8.34 -11.16 -11.91
N LEU A 276 7.90 -11.62 -13.09
CA LEU A 276 7.58 -10.77 -14.25
C LEU A 276 6.31 -9.93 -14.05
N ASP A 277 5.47 -10.26 -13.07
CA ASP A 277 4.17 -9.62 -12.86
C ASP A 277 3.89 -9.18 -11.40
N ILE A 278 4.60 -9.73 -10.41
CA ILE A 278 4.45 -9.33 -9.00
C ILE A 278 4.67 -7.82 -8.77
N PHE A 279 5.40 -7.13 -9.66
CA PHE A 279 5.81 -5.73 -9.44
C PHE A 279 5.41 -4.75 -10.55
N CYS A 280 4.52 -5.14 -11.48
CA CYS A 280 4.11 -4.27 -12.58
C CYS A 280 2.59 -4.09 -12.63
N HIS A 281 1.95 -4.56 -13.70
CA HIS A 281 0.56 -4.25 -14.01
C HIS A 281 -0.47 -4.97 -13.13
N GLN A 282 -0.29 -6.27 -12.84
CA GLN A 282 -1.23 -6.99 -11.97
C GLN A 282 -1.22 -6.41 -10.56
N TYR A 283 -0.04 -6.12 -10.00
CA TYR A 283 0.02 -5.55 -8.64
C TYR A 283 -0.71 -4.21 -8.58
N ALA A 284 -0.43 -3.29 -9.50
CA ALA A 284 -1.08 -1.98 -9.52
C ALA A 284 -2.61 -2.10 -9.65
N LEU A 285 -3.10 -2.94 -10.57
CA LEU A 285 -4.53 -3.19 -10.76
C LEU A 285 -5.18 -3.78 -9.51
N ILE A 286 -4.57 -4.80 -8.91
CA ILE A 286 -5.14 -5.48 -7.74
C ILE A 286 -5.07 -4.57 -6.50
N ASP A 287 -4.06 -3.73 -6.37
CA ASP A 287 -3.95 -2.73 -5.31
C ASP A 287 -5.08 -1.69 -5.40
N GLU A 288 -5.32 -1.13 -6.60
CA GLU A 288 -6.43 -0.21 -6.86
C GLU A 288 -7.79 -0.85 -6.57
N MET A 289 -8.04 -2.03 -7.12
CA MET A 289 -9.32 -2.73 -6.92
C MET A 289 -9.54 -3.18 -5.48
N ASN A 290 -8.46 -3.49 -4.75
CA ASN A 290 -8.52 -3.80 -3.32
C ASN A 290 -8.91 -2.55 -2.50
N ALA A 291 -8.31 -1.39 -2.78
CA ALA A 291 -8.69 -0.14 -2.12
C ALA A 291 -10.18 0.16 -2.32
N LEU A 292 -10.67 0.05 -3.56
CA LEU A 292 -12.10 0.25 -3.89
C LEU A 292 -13.02 -0.74 -3.15
N ALA A 293 -12.63 -2.01 -3.04
CA ALA A 293 -13.41 -3.02 -2.32
C ALA A 293 -13.51 -2.70 -0.82
N TRP A 294 -12.41 -2.26 -0.20
CA TRP A 294 -12.38 -1.88 1.22
C TRP A 294 -13.09 -0.56 1.49
N ASP A 295 -12.99 0.42 0.59
CA ASP A 295 -13.76 1.67 0.69
C ASP A 295 -15.25 1.37 0.71
N LYS A 296 -15.72 0.42 -0.11
CA LYS A 296 -17.12 -0.01 -0.10
C LYS A 296 -17.53 -0.64 1.23
N VAL A 297 -16.71 -1.54 1.77
CA VAL A 297 -16.95 -2.13 3.10
C VAL A 297 -16.99 -1.04 4.20
N SER A 298 -16.08 -0.08 4.14
CA SER A 298 -16.00 1.04 5.09
C SER A 298 -17.26 1.90 5.05
N LEU A 299 -17.74 2.25 3.86
CA LEU A 299 -18.97 3.02 3.66
C LEU A 299 -20.21 2.31 4.22
N ILE A 300 -20.31 0.99 4.04
CA ILE A 300 -21.45 0.18 4.53
C ILE A 300 -21.39 0.03 6.04
N SER A 301 -20.21 -0.27 6.59
CA SER A 301 -20.03 -0.58 8.03
C SER A 301 -20.23 0.62 8.96
N GLN A 302 -20.12 1.85 8.45
CA GLN A 302 -20.27 3.12 9.19
C GLN A 302 -19.35 3.24 10.42
N ILE A 303 -18.23 2.50 10.46
CA ILE A 303 -17.30 2.45 11.61
C ILE A 303 -16.59 3.79 11.86
N HIS A 304 -16.49 4.65 10.85
CA HIS A 304 -15.76 5.94 10.90
C HIS A 304 -16.66 7.18 10.76
N LYS A 305 -17.98 7.04 10.91
CA LYS A 305 -18.90 8.18 11.08
C LYS A 305 -19.16 8.40 12.57
#